data_AF-A0AAF0EBL6-F1
#
_entry.id   AF-A0AAF0EBL6-F1
#
_cell.length_a   1.000
_cell.length_b   1.000
_cell.length_c   1.000
_cell.angle_alpha   90.00
_cell.angle_beta   90.00
_cell.angle_gamma   90.00
#
_symmetry.space_group_name_H-M   'P 1'
#
loop_
_entity.id
_entity.type
_entity.pdbx_description
1 polymer ?
#
loop_
_entity_poly.entity_id
_entity_poly.type
_entity_poly.pdbx_seq_one_letter_code
_entity_poly.pdbx_strand_id
1 'polypeptide(L)'
;MAAASKPTESQAAEDAEEDTGVYRPPKLAPMMYDPDAHVSRKQRNKDRQPSRNAALLADLSAGMSSNPYETSAAGVGGGHAVGLAGSSRARALRRMEEFEEDNYKRLSLSKKDAKRRRRDEQDVALGGLGLSSHGNRIGGGVEEEFGDLLRGSERDERRRQRGDGQDAYYLLQKRSKLPSTLSRAKEHTQTAGELGEGRASTHKFKKAMRNHKRKSRTT
;
A
#
# COMPACT_ATOMS: atom_id res chain seq x y z
N MET A 1 -22.17 42.78 -38.73
CA MET A 1 -22.78 41.68 -37.96
C MET A 1 -22.06 41.62 -36.61
N ALA A 2 -22.81 41.83 -35.54
CA ALA A 2 -22.31 42.08 -34.19
C ALA A 2 -21.78 40.81 -33.49
N ALA A 3 -20.79 41.03 -32.62
CA ALA A 3 -20.16 40.04 -31.76
C ALA A 3 -21.11 39.51 -30.68
N ALA A 4 -20.99 38.23 -30.34
CA ALA A 4 -21.61 37.63 -29.17
C ALA A 4 -20.52 37.10 -28.23
N SER A 5 -20.08 37.93 -27.30
CA SER A 5 -19.35 37.49 -26.10
C SER A 5 -20.36 37.10 -25.03
N LYS A 6 -20.29 35.87 -24.54
CA LYS A 6 -21.02 35.43 -23.33
C LYS A 6 -20.24 35.88 -22.10
N PRO A 7 -20.83 36.61 -21.14
CA PRO A 7 -20.24 36.77 -19.81
C PRO A 7 -20.67 35.59 -18.93
N THR A 8 -19.71 34.85 -18.38
CA THR A 8 -19.96 33.96 -17.23
C THR A 8 -19.59 34.71 -15.97
N GLU A 9 -20.60 35.06 -15.19
CA GLU A 9 -20.51 35.63 -13.85
C GLU A 9 -19.76 34.68 -12.93
N SER A 10 -18.54 35.05 -12.55
CA SER A 10 -17.96 34.67 -11.27
C SER A 10 -18.03 35.89 -10.37
N GLN A 11 -19.16 36.09 -9.70
CA GLN A 11 -19.29 37.03 -8.60
C GLN A 11 -18.35 36.56 -7.48
N ALA A 12 -17.12 37.05 -7.49
CA ALA A 12 -16.36 37.23 -6.27
C ALA A 12 -17.05 38.39 -5.52
N ALA A 13 -18.04 38.05 -4.69
CA ALA A 13 -18.60 38.98 -3.74
C ALA A 13 -17.51 39.32 -2.71
N GLU A 14 -16.87 40.45 -2.95
CA GLU A 14 -16.29 41.28 -1.90
C GLU A 14 -17.39 41.59 -0.89
N ASP A 15 -17.17 41.25 0.38
CA ASP A 15 -17.93 41.83 1.48
C ASP A 15 -16.93 42.13 2.60
N ALA A 16 -16.32 43.31 2.47
CA ALA A 16 -15.83 44.08 3.60
C ALA A 16 -17.04 44.58 4.40
N GLU A 17 -17.70 43.68 5.13
CA GLU A 17 -18.76 44.08 6.07
C GLU A 17 -18.14 44.55 7.38
N GLU A 18 -18.54 45.76 7.76
CA GLU A 18 -18.16 46.53 8.93
C GLU A 18 -18.24 45.70 10.22
N ASP A 19 -17.28 45.94 11.14
CA ASP A 19 -17.15 45.36 12.47
C ASP A 19 -18.36 45.66 13.38
N THR A 20 -19.53 45.10 13.08
CA THR A 20 -20.58 44.90 14.08
C THR A 20 -20.01 43.86 15.05
N GLY A 21 -19.80 44.19 16.33
CA GLY A 21 -19.14 43.34 17.34
C GLY A 21 -19.81 41.99 17.67
N VAL A 22 -20.58 41.44 16.74
CA VAL A 22 -21.25 40.16 16.76
C VAL A 22 -20.33 39.12 16.11
N TYR A 23 -19.93 38.10 16.89
CA TYR A 23 -19.05 37.04 16.40
C TYR A 23 -19.68 36.30 15.21
N ARG A 24 -19.01 36.35 14.07
CA ARG A 24 -19.34 35.54 12.89
C ARG A 24 -18.43 34.32 12.84
N PRO A 25 -18.99 33.10 12.93
CA PRO A 25 -18.18 31.89 12.82
C PRO A 25 -17.57 31.76 11.41
N PRO A 26 -16.41 31.11 11.30
CA PRO A 26 -15.72 30.95 10.02
C PRO A 26 -16.57 30.13 9.03
N LYS A 27 -16.68 30.60 7.79
CA LYS A 27 -17.34 29.86 6.71
C LYS A 27 -16.43 28.68 6.30
N LEU A 28 -16.86 27.45 6.57
CA LEU A 28 -16.14 26.24 6.16
C LEU A 28 -16.57 25.81 4.75
N ALA A 29 -15.59 25.56 3.89
CA ALA A 29 -15.85 24.94 2.60
C ALA A 29 -16.25 23.46 2.79
N PRO A 30 -17.16 22.92 1.96
CA PRO A 30 -17.48 21.50 1.97
C PRO A 30 -16.22 20.70 1.62
N MET A 31 -15.71 19.97 2.61
CA MET A 31 -14.56 19.10 2.45
C MET A 31 -15.04 17.65 2.46
N MET A 32 -14.64 16.86 1.46
CA MET A 32 -14.92 15.42 1.44
C MET A 32 -14.19 14.74 2.59
N TYR A 33 -14.93 14.01 3.41
CA TYR A 33 -14.34 13.21 4.48
C TYR A 33 -13.61 12.00 3.89
N ASP A 34 -12.28 12.00 3.98
CA ASP A 34 -11.45 10.83 3.72
C ASP A 34 -10.94 10.29 5.07
N PRO A 35 -11.45 9.14 5.57
CA PRO A 35 -11.03 8.58 6.86
C PRO A 35 -9.52 8.26 6.89
N ASP A 36 -8.90 8.13 5.72
CA ASP A 36 -7.48 7.82 5.56
C ASP A 36 -6.60 9.08 5.35
N ALA A 37 -7.17 10.29 5.42
CA ALA A 37 -6.43 11.53 5.15
C ALA A 37 -5.23 11.73 6.10
N HIS A 38 -5.35 11.27 7.34
CA HIS A 38 -4.30 11.38 8.37
C HIS A 38 -3.12 10.42 8.12
N VAL A 39 -3.27 9.46 7.21
CA VAL A 39 -2.28 8.40 6.98
C VAL A 39 -1.42 8.76 5.77
N SER A 40 -0.11 8.91 5.99
CA SER A 40 0.83 9.20 4.89
C SER A 40 0.72 8.14 3.79
N ARG A 41 0.81 8.57 2.52
CA ARG A 41 0.72 7.67 1.35
C ARG A 41 1.70 6.49 1.43
N LYS A 42 2.87 6.70 2.04
CA LYS A 42 3.90 5.67 2.24
C LYS A 42 3.47 4.62 3.26
N GLN A 43 2.77 5.03 4.32
CA GLN A 43 2.25 4.12 5.33
C GLN A 43 1.08 3.30 4.76
N ARG A 44 0.11 3.94 4.08
CA ARG A 44 -0.97 3.25 3.37
C ARG A 44 -0.47 2.20 2.39
N ASN A 45 0.55 2.54 1.59
CA ASN A 45 1.13 1.59 0.65
C ASN A 45 1.80 0.40 1.35
N LYS A 46 2.40 0.63 2.52
CA LYS A 46 3.06 -0.43 3.30
C LYS A 46 2.04 -1.41 3.88
N ASP A 47 0.92 -0.90 4.37
CA ASP A 47 -0.15 -1.73 4.94
C ASP A 47 -0.89 -2.54 3.85
N ARG A 48 -0.90 -2.05 2.61
CA ARG A 48 -1.45 -2.75 1.44
C ARG A 48 -0.52 -3.78 0.80
N GLN A 49 0.78 -3.76 1.14
CA GLN A 49 1.70 -4.78 0.63
C GLN A 49 1.57 -6.05 1.47
N PRO A 50 1.28 -7.21 0.84
CA PRO A 50 1.33 -8.47 1.57
C PRO A 50 2.73 -8.67 2.17
N SER A 51 2.80 -9.26 3.36
CA SER A 51 4.09 -9.61 3.95
C SER A 51 4.80 -10.64 3.07
N ARG A 52 6.13 -10.55 3.01
CA ARG A 52 6.96 -11.61 2.43
C ARG A 52 6.56 -12.94 3.07
N ASN A 53 6.50 -14.01 2.28
CA ASN A 53 6.10 -15.36 2.73
C ASN A 53 4.64 -15.49 3.18
N ALA A 54 3.75 -14.56 2.84
CA ALA A 54 2.35 -14.65 3.23
C ALA A 54 1.64 -15.93 2.73
N ALA A 55 2.10 -16.52 1.61
CA ALA A 55 1.57 -17.81 1.13
C ALA A 55 1.92 -18.97 2.09
N LEU A 56 3.22 -19.15 2.39
CA LEU A 56 3.68 -20.18 3.31
C LEU A 56 3.15 -19.99 4.73
N LEU A 57 3.11 -18.74 5.20
CA LEU A 57 2.57 -18.44 6.52
C LEU A 57 1.08 -18.77 6.61
N ALA A 58 0.31 -18.54 5.53
CA ALA A 58 -1.10 -18.93 5.49
C ALA A 58 -1.26 -20.46 5.57
N ASP A 59 -0.48 -21.21 4.77
CA ASP A 59 -0.50 -22.67 4.78
C ASP A 59 -0.10 -23.27 6.14
N LEU A 60 1.00 -22.78 6.72
CA LEU A 60 1.42 -23.17 8.07
C LEU A 60 0.35 -22.83 9.12
N SER A 61 -0.25 -21.64 9.02
CA SER A 61 -1.29 -21.23 9.97
C SER A 61 -2.53 -22.11 9.90
N ALA A 62 -2.91 -22.56 8.70
CA ALA A 62 -4.01 -23.49 8.53
C ALA A 62 -3.66 -24.88 9.07
N GLY A 63 -2.45 -25.39 8.80
CA GLY A 63 -1.99 -26.69 9.32
C GLY A 63 -1.85 -26.74 10.84
N MET A 64 -1.56 -25.60 11.48
CA MET A 64 -1.50 -25.47 12.94
C MET A 64 -2.85 -25.16 13.58
N SER A 65 -3.85 -24.73 12.80
CA SER A 65 -5.16 -24.39 13.33
C SER A 65 -6.04 -25.64 13.46
N SER A 66 -6.77 -25.76 14.55
CA SER A 66 -7.82 -26.77 14.72
C SER A 66 -9.14 -26.38 14.04
N ASN A 67 -9.18 -25.23 13.36
CA ASN A 67 -10.38 -24.75 12.68
C ASN A 67 -10.51 -25.46 11.32
N PRO A 68 -11.74 -25.85 10.92
CA PRO A 68 -11.95 -26.40 9.60
C PRO A 68 -11.59 -25.34 8.55
N TYR A 69 -10.92 -25.78 7.49
CA TYR A 69 -10.56 -24.91 6.38
C TYR A 69 -11.63 -24.94 5.30
N GLU A 70 -11.84 -23.81 4.64
CA GLU A 70 -12.77 -23.72 3.52
C GLU A 70 -12.21 -24.51 2.32
N THR A 71 -13.02 -25.45 1.82
CA THR A 71 -12.74 -26.23 0.62
C THR A 71 -13.85 -26.05 -0.39
N SER A 72 -13.48 -25.95 -1.67
CA SER A 72 -14.47 -25.90 -2.74
C SER A 72 -15.17 -27.26 -2.93
N ALA A 73 -16.48 -27.23 -3.11
CA ALA A 73 -17.36 -28.42 -3.14
C ALA A 73 -17.05 -29.42 -4.27
N ALA A 74 -16.34 -29.01 -5.31
CA ALA A 74 -16.02 -29.85 -6.47
C ALA A 74 -14.66 -30.56 -6.39
N GLY A 75 -13.87 -30.39 -5.33
CA GLY A 75 -12.49 -30.88 -5.26
C GLY A 75 -11.51 -30.21 -6.23
N VAL A 76 -12.03 -29.49 -7.23
CA VAL A 76 -11.33 -28.50 -8.03
C VAL A 76 -11.22 -27.26 -7.16
N GLY A 77 -10.00 -26.94 -6.71
CA GLY A 77 -9.69 -25.84 -5.81
C GLY A 77 -10.02 -24.46 -6.37
N GLY A 78 -11.29 -24.13 -6.53
CA GLY A 78 -11.77 -22.83 -6.94
C GLY A 78 -11.52 -21.81 -5.83
N GLY A 79 -10.54 -20.94 -6.05
CA GLY A 79 -10.38 -19.59 -5.47
C GLY A 79 -10.13 -19.46 -3.96
N HIS A 80 -10.57 -20.40 -3.12
CA HIS A 80 -10.68 -20.22 -1.67
C HIS A 80 -10.00 -21.31 -0.85
N ALA A 81 -9.50 -22.39 -1.48
CA ALA A 81 -8.68 -23.35 -0.76
C ALA A 81 -7.40 -22.66 -0.27
N VAL A 82 -7.07 -22.88 1.01
CA VAL A 82 -6.02 -22.18 1.77
C VAL A 82 -4.67 -22.12 1.02
N GLY A 83 -4.30 -23.17 0.29
CA GLY A 83 -3.07 -23.19 -0.51
C GLY A 83 -3.08 -22.25 -1.73
N LEU A 84 -4.24 -22.01 -2.33
CA LEU A 84 -4.37 -21.16 -3.53
C LEU A 84 -4.50 -19.66 -3.21
N ALA A 85 -5.03 -19.31 -2.03
CA ALA A 85 -5.19 -17.91 -1.59
C ALA A 85 -3.85 -17.19 -1.31
N GLY A 86 -2.74 -17.94 -1.30
CA GLY A 86 -1.40 -17.42 -1.09
C GLY A 86 -0.77 -16.73 -2.30
N SER A 87 -1.15 -17.13 -3.52
CA SER A 87 -0.50 -16.65 -4.75
C SER A 87 -0.81 -15.17 -5.02
N SER A 88 0.20 -14.44 -5.52
CA SER A 88 0.07 -13.02 -5.87
C SER A 88 -1.02 -12.78 -6.94
N ARG A 89 -1.14 -13.72 -7.89
CA ARG A 89 -2.14 -13.70 -8.95
C ARG A 89 -3.55 -13.95 -8.41
N ALA A 90 -3.71 -14.97 -7.57
CA ALA A 90 -4.99 -15.28 -6.92
C ALA A 90 -5.50 -14.09 -6.09
N ARG A 91 -4.61 -13.41 -5.35
CA ARG A 91 -4.97 -12.18 -4.60
C ARG A 91 -5.37 -11.03 -5.50
N ALA A 92 -4.72 -10.88 -6.66
CA ALA A 92 -5.06 -9.84 -7.61
C ALA A 92 -6.42 -10.08 -8.26
N LEU A 93 -6.74 -11.33 -8.64
CA LEU A 93 -8.05 -11.72 -9.15
C LEU A 93 -9.14 -11.49 -8.11
N ARG A 94 -8.92 -11.97 -6.88
CA ARG A 94 -9.85 -11.76 -5.78
C ARG A 94 -10.15 -10.29 -5.52
N ARG A 95 -9.14 -9.41 -5.53
CA ARG A 95 -9.33 -7.96 -5.39
C ARG A 95 -10.15 -7.35 -6.53
N MET A 96 -10.03 -7.90 -7.75
CA MET A 96 -10.85 -7.45 -8.87
C MET A 96 -12.30 -7.90 -8.70
N GLU A 97 -12.53 -9.14 -8.28
CA GLU A 97 -13.87 -9.67 -7.99
C GLU A 97 -14.55 -8.91 -6.84
N GLU A 98 -13.85 -8.73 -5.71
CA GLU A 98 -14.32 -7.94 -4.56
C GLU A 98 -14.70 -6.52 -5.00
N PHE A 99 -13.89 -5.87 -5.83
CA PHE A 99 -14.22 -4.55 -6.34
C PHE A 99 -15.48 -4.55 -7.22
N GLU A 100 -15.66 -5.58 -8.05
CA GLU A 100 -16.81 -5.70 -8.95
C GLU A 100 -18.11 -5.95 -8.16
N GLU A 101 -18.03 -6.75 -7.10
CA GLU A 101 -19.12 -7.05 -6.16
C GLU A 101 -19.48 -5.81 -5.32
N ASP A 102 -18.50 -5.16 -4.70
CA ASP A 102 -18.70 -3.99 -3.84
C ASP A 102 -19.32 -2.81 -4.59
N ASN A 103 -18.92 -2.62 -5.85
CA ASN A 103 -19.38 -1.49 -6.67
C ASN A 103 -20.52 -1.87 -7.62
N TYR A 104 -20.98 -3.12 -7.61
CA TYR A 104 -21.99 -3.67 -8.53
C TYR A 104 -21.71 -3.36 -10.01
N LYS A 105 -20.43 -3.28 -10.37
CA LYS A 105 -19.96 -2.84 -11.70
C LYS A 105 -18.76 -3.65 -12.13
N ARG A 106 -18.80 -4.17 -13.36
CA ARG A 106 -17.66 -4.89 -13.96
C ARG A 106 -16.53 -3.95 -14.33
N LEU A 107 -15.29 -4.43 -14.20
CA LEU A 107 -14.12 -3.66 -14.61
C LEU A 107 -14.05 -3.56 -16.14
N SER A 108 -13.91 -2.34 -16.68
CA SER A 108 -13.67 -2.13 -18.10
C SER A 108 -12.21 -2.43 -18.44
N LEU A 109 -11.93 -3.63 -18.97
CA LEU A 109 -10.58 -4.09 -19.30
C LEU A 109 -10.26 -3.94 -20.79
N SER A 110 -8.97 -3.76 -21.11
CA SER A 110 -8.50 -3.86 -22.50
C SER A 110 -8.56 -5.32 -22.98
N LYS A 111 -8.60 -5.56 -24.31
CA LYS A 111 -8.62 -6.92 -24.88
C LYS A 111 -7.43 -7.78 -24.40
N LYS A 112 -6.27 -7.16 -24.21
CA LYS A 112 -5.06 -7.84 -23.71
C LYS A 112 -5.24 -8.23 -22.25
N ASP A 113 -5.75 -7.32 -21.43
CA ASP A 113 -5.94 -7.57 -20.00
C ASP A 113 -7.06 -8.57 -19.74
N ALA A 114 -8.15 -8.54 -20.51
CA ALA A 114 -9.21 -9.52 -20.44
C ALA A 114 -8.71 -10.94 -20.79
N LYS A 115 -7.87 -11.06 -21.82
CA LYS A 115 -7.26 -12.35 -22.18
C LYS A 115 -6.30 -12.84 -21.10
N ARG A 116 -5.52 -11.94 -20.51
CA ARG A 116 -4.62 -12.26 -19.39
C ARG A 116 -5.41 -12.71 -18.17
N ARG A 117 -6.43 -11.95 -17.76
CA ARG A 117 -7.34 -12.29 -16.67
C ARG A 117 -7.96 -13.68 -16.87
N ARG A 118 -8.49 -13.98 -18.07
CA ARG A 118 -9.05 -15.30 -18.36
C ARG A 118 -8.05 -16.45 -18.23
N ARG A 119 -6.79 -16.23 -18.60
CA ARG A 119 -5.72 -17.23 -18.40
C ARG A 119 -5.37 -17.36 -16.92
N ASP A 120 -5.24 -16.23 -16.24
CA ASP A 120 -4.89 -16.18 -14.83
C ASP A 120 -5.97 -16.90 -13.99
N GLU A 121 -7.25 -16.70 -14.31
CA GLU A 121 -8.40 -17.39 -13.73
C GLU A 121 -8.35 -18.90 -13.99
N GLN A 122 -8.02 -19.32 -15.22
CA GLN A 122 -7.86 -20.73 -15.57
C GLN A 122 -6.71 -21.39 -14.82
N ASP A 123 -5.57 -20.73 -14.73
CA ASP A 123 -4.41 -21.24 -13.99
C ASP A 123 -4.74 -21.37 -12.51
N VAL A 124 -5.38 -20.37 -11.90
CA VAL A 124 -5.80 -20.44 -10.49
C VAL A 124 -6.85 -21.53 -10.29
N ALA A 125 -7.83 -21.67 -11.18
CA ALA A 125 -8.82 -22.75 -11.10
C ALA A 125 -8.21 -24.15 -11.21
N LEU A 126 -7.11 -24.30 -11.98
CA LEU A 126 -6.36 -25.54 -12.14
C LEU A 126 -5.37 -25.81 -11.00
N GLY A 127 -5.39 -25.04 -9.91
CA GLY A 127 -4.45 -25.24 -8.80
C GLY A 127 -3.14 -24.47 -8.93
N GLY A 128 -3.07 -23.46 -9.81
CA GLY A 128 -1.89 -22.62 -10.01
C GLY A 128 -0.72 -23.32 -10.72
N LEU A 129 -0.90 -24.57 -11.15
CA LEU A 129 0.13 -25.44 -11.72
C LEU A 129 0.66 -24.98 -13.11
N GLY A 130 0.17 -23.85 -13.64
CA GLY A 130 0.78 -23.14 -14.77
C GLY A 130 0.79 -23.89 -16.11
N LEU A 131 0.01 -24.97 -16.24
CA LEU A 131 -0.01 -25.79 -17.48
C LEU A 131 -0.58 -25.04 -18.70
N SER A 132 -1.23 -23.88 -18.52
CA SER A 132 -1.85 -23.15 -19.63
C SER A 132 -0.87 -22.24 -20.42
N SER A 133 0.38 -22.11 -19.97
CA SER A 133 1.39 -21.29 -20.67
C SER A 133 1.96 -22.03 -21.87
N HIS A 134 1.38 -21.76 -23.05
CA HIS A 134 1.86 -22.24 -24.33
C HIS A 134 3.28 -21.72 -24.62
N GLY A 135 4.27 -22.61 -24.52
CA GLY A 135 5.65 -22.42 -24.96
C GLY A 135 6.67 -22.53 -23.83
N ASN A 136 7.31 -23.72 -23.70
CA ASN A 136 8.58 -24.11 -23.05
C ASN A 136 9.13 -23.35 -21.82
N ARG A 137 8.36 -22.46 -21.21
CA ARG A 137 8.70 -21.75 -19.98
C ARG A 137 7.79 -22.31 -18.90
N ILE A 138 8.30 -23.37 -18.26
CA ILE A 138 7.76 -23.99 -17.03
C ILE A 138 7.84 -23.01 -15.84
N GLY A 139 8.32 -21.78 -16.03
CA GLY A 139 8.44 -20.75 -14.98
C GLY A 139 7.16 -19.99 -14.64
N GLY A 140 5.99 -20.35 -15.17
CA GLY A 140 4.75 -19.58 -14.98
C GLY A 140 3.86 -19.98 -13.81
N GLY A 141 4.05 -21.19 -13.23
CA GLY A 141 3.21 -21.70 -12.15
C GLY A 141 3.87 -21.49 -10.78
N VAL A 142 4.85 -22.34 -10.49
CA VAL A 142 5.52 -22.37 -9.17
C VAL A 142 6.31 -21.08 -8.88
N GLU A 143 6.99 -20.50 -9.87
CA GLU A 143 7.70 -19.22 -9.66
C GLU A 143 6.74 -18.07 -9.38
N GLU A 144 5.46 -18.14 -9.77
CA GLU A 144 4.51 -17.05 -9.47
C GLU A 144 3.83 -17.22 -8.11
N GLU A 145 3.73 -18.47 -7.64
CA GLU A 145 3.26 -18.86 -6.31
C GLU A 145 4.30 -18.58 -5.22
N PHE A 146 5.57 -18.91 -5.49
CA PHE A 146 6.70 -18.68 -4.59
C PHE A 146 7.55 -17.47 -4.99
N GLY A 147 7.15 -16.73 -6.01
CA GLY A 147 7.92 -15.63 -6.58
C GLY A 147 8.12 -14.48 -5.62
N ASP A 148 7.18 -14.22 -4.73
CA ASP A 148 7.39 -13.23 -3.67
C ASP A 148 8.49 -13.65 -2.69
N LEU A 149 8.73 -14.97 -2.55
CA LEU A 149 9.77 -15.53 -1.69
C LEU A 149 11.11 -15.52 -2.42
N LEU A 150 11.13 -16.04 -3.65
CA LEU A 150 12.32 -16.13 -4.50
C LEU A 150 12.82 -14.75 -4.93
N ARG A 151 11.93 -13.82 -5.30
CA ARG A 151 12.33 -12.44 -5.62
C ARG A 151 12.63 -11.63 -4.37
N GLY A 152 12.10 -12.04 -3.21
CA GLY A 152 12.43 -11.49 -1.91
C GLY A 152 13.90 -11.72 -1.57
N SER A 153 14.38 -12.97 -1.71
CA SER A 153 15.78 -13.34 -1.47
C SER A 153 16.71 -12.70 -2.48
N GLU A 154 16.41 -12.73 -3.78
CA GLU A 154 17.22 -12.04 -4.80
C GLU A 154 17.32 -10.53 -4.55
N ARG A 155 16.21 -9.90 -4.14
CA ARG A 155 16.21 -8.46 -3.83
C ARG A 155 17.07 -8.16 -2.60
N ASP A 156 17.10 -9.06 -1.62
CA ASP A 156 17.94 -8.94 -0.44
C ASP A 156 19.42 -9.18 -0.78
N GLU A 157 19.73 -10.13 -1.67
CA GLU A 157 21.07 -10.34 -2.22
C GLU A 157 21.57 -9.12 -3.00
N ARG A 158 20.75 -8.56 -3.89
CA ARG A 158 21.08 -7.32 -4.61
C ARG A 158 21.25 -6.13 -3.66
N ARG A 159 20.52 -6.09 -2.54
CA ARG A 159 20.71 -5.06 -1.49
C ARG A 159 22.01 -5.26 -0.73
N ARG A 160 22.39 -6.51 -0.43
CA ARG A 160 23.69 -6.86 0.17
C ARG A 160 24.84 -6.46 -0.77
N GLN A 161 24.72 -6.78 -2.06
CA GLN A 161 25.70 -6.38 -3.08
C GLN A 161 25.84 -4.86 -3.24
N ARG A 162 24.76 -4.10 -3.00
CA ARG A 162 24.78 -2.62 -3.00
C ARG A 162 25.30 -1.98 -1.72
N GLY A 163 25.71 -2.77 -0.72
CA GLY A 163 26.22 -2.25 0.56
C GLY A 163 25.16 -1.68 1.49
N ASP A 164 23.87 -1.78 1.14
CA ASP A 164 22.72 -1.44 2.01
C ASP A 164 22.33 -2.60 2.94
N GLY A 165 23.10 -3.69 2.91
CA GLY A 165 22.88 -4.94 3.63
C GLY A 165 23.26 -4.84 5.11
N GLN A 166 22.49 -4.10 5.90
CA GLN A 166 22.39 -4.46 7.30
C GLN A 166 21.65 -5.79 7.37
N ASP A 167 22.28 -6.85 7.89
CA ASP A 167 21.64 -8.15 8.04
C ASP A 167 20.28 -8.00 8.70
N ALA A 168 19.29 -8.76 8.23
CA ALA A 168 17.94 -8.74 8.80
C ALA A 168 17.98 -8.94 10.32
N TYR A 169 18.93 -9.75 10.79
CA TYR A 169 19.23 -9.95 12.21
C TYR A 169 19.75 -8.68 12.90
N TYR A 170 20.69 -7.96 12.28
CA TYR A 170 21.21 -6.70 12.80
C TYR A 170 20.15 -5.58 12.83
N LEU A 171 19.26 -5.53 11.83
CA LEU A 171 18.10 -4.64 11.83
C LEU A 171 17.11 -4.98 12.95
N LEU A 172 16.88 -6.28 13.21
CA LEU A 172 16.04 -6.74 14.31
C LEU A 172 16.65 -6.39 15.67
N GLN A 173 17.96 -6.57 15.84
CA GLN A 173 18.68 -6.18 17.06
C GLN A 173 18.69 -4.66 17.28
N LYS A 174 18.76 -3.87 16.21
CA LYS A 174 18.58 -2.41 16.31
C LYS A 174 17.14 -2.05 16.70
N ARG A 175 16.16 -2.75 16.13
CA ARG A 175 14.75 -2.51 16.43
C ARG A 175 14.40 -2.91 17.87
N SER A 176 14.97 -3.97 18.41
CA SER A 176 14.77 -4.36 19.81
C SER A 176 15.41 -3.39 20.80
N LYS A 177 16.47 -2.68 20.38
CA LYS A 177 17.08 -1.57 21.15
C LYS A 177 16.29 -0.26 21.09
N LEU A 178 15.29 -0.13 20.22
CA LEU A 178 14.46 1.07 20.15
C LEU A 178 13.35 1.02 21.22
N PRO A 179 13.06 2.13 21.90
CA PRO A 179 11.97 2.20 22.86
C PRO A 179 10.64 1.85 22.18
N SER A 180 9.79 1.11 22.90
CA SER A 180 8.47 0.72 22.41
C SER A 180 7.63 1.97 22.07
N THR A 181 6.62 1.81 21.22
CA THR A 181 5.72 2.91 20.86
C THR A 181 5.05 3.53 22.09
N LEU A 182 4.74 2.70 23.09
CA LEU A 182 4.14 3.11 24.35
C LEU A 182 5.14 3.89 25.22
N SER A 183 6.41 3.48 25.30
CA SER A 183 7.41 4.25 26.05
C SER A 183 7.74 5.58 25.37
N ARG A 184 7.79 5.61 24.03
CA ARG A 184 7.96 6.86 23.27
C ARG A 184 6.78 7.81 23.43
N ALA A 185 5.55 7.30 23.52
CA ALA A 185 4.37 8.11 23.79
C ALA A 185 4.40 8.70 25.20
N LYS A 186 4.82 7.92 26.21
CA LYS A 186 4.99 8.40 27.59
C LYS A 186 6.06 9.49 27.71
N GLU A 187 7.21 9.32 27.05
CA GLU A 187 8.24 10.36 26.99
C GLU A 187 7.69 11.66 26.38
N HIS A 188 6.92 11.56 25.30
CA HIS A 188 6.33 12.73 24.66
C HIS A 188 5.29 13.44 25.55
N THR A 189 4.54 12.69 26.36
CA THR A 189 3.60 13.28 27.33
C THR A 189 4.30 13.96 28.51
N GLN A 190 5.46 13.43 28.94
CA GLN A 190 6.26 14.03 30.02
C GLN A 190 6.93 15.33 29.57
N THR A 191 7.37 15.42 28.32
CA THR A 191 7.97 16.64 27.75
C THR A 191 6.95 17.71 27.34
N ALA A 192 5.65 17.39 27.31
CA ALA A 192 4.60 18.32 26.91
C ALA A 192 4.10 19.20 28.08
N GLY A 193 4.52 18.92 29.31
CA GLY A 193 4.12 19.67 30.52
C GLY A 193 5.08 20.79 30.93
N GLU A 194 6.27 20.87 30.34
CA GLU A 194 7.26 21.93 30.60
C GLU A 194 7.31 22.85 29.36
N LEU A 195 7.02 24.14 29.53
CA LEU A 195 7.27 25.19 28.53
C LEU A 195 8.78 25.42 28.35
N GLY A 196 9.53 24.35 28.05
CA GLY A 196 10.95 24.37 27.79
C GLY A 196 11.21 24.61 26.31
N GLU A 197 12.03 25.62 26.01
CA GLU A 197 12.57 25.92 24.69
C GLU A 197 13.01 24.64 23.97
N GLY A 198 12.16 24.17 23.05
CA GLY A 198 12.35 22.90 22.37
C GLY A 198 13.66 22.94 21.59
N ARG A 199 14.63 22.12 22.00
CA ARG A 199 15.93 21.92 21.35
C ARG A 199 15.70 21.67 19.85
N ALA A 200 15.87 22.72 19.04
CA ALA A 200 15.56 22.69 17.63
C ALA A 200 16.29 21.51 16.98
N SER A 201 15.55 20.67 16.25
CA SER A 201 16.08 19.47 15.60
C SER A 201 17.13 19.87 14.55
N THR A 202 18.39 19.97 14.98
CA THR A 202 19.56 20.24 14.12
C THR A 202 19.69 19.22 12.98
N HIS A 203 19.03 18.07 13.14
CA HIS A 203 18.96 17.02 12.14
C HIS A 203 18.17 17.44 10.89
N LYS A 204 17.06 18.18 11.05
CA LYS A 204 16.27 18.67 9.89
C LYS A 204 17.07 19.68 9.07
N PHE A 205 17.76 20.61 9.74
CA PHE A 205 18.62 21.60 9.11
C PHE A 205 19.82 20.96 8.39
N LYS A 206 20.56 20.07 9.07
CA LYS A 206 21.69 19.34 8.45
C LYS A 206 21.26 18.49 7.25
N LYS A 207 20.07 17.88 7.32
CA LYS A 207 19.50 17.10 6.20
C LYS A 207 19.11 18.00 5.03
N ALA A 208 18.54 19.16 5.28
CA ALA A 208 18.22 20.16 4.25
C ALA A 208 19.50 20.67 3.55
N MET A 209 20.52 21.06 4.32
CA MET A 209 21.84 21.44 3.80
C MET A 209 22.48 20.35 2.93
N ARG A 210 22.42 19.08 3.36
CA ARG A 210 22.96 17.96 2.59
C ARG A 210 22.20 17.72 1.28
N ASN A 211 20.88 17.86 1.29
CA ASN A 211 20.07 17.74 0.08
C ASN A 211 20.32 18.90 -0.89
N HIS A 212 20.46 20.12 -0.37
CA HIS A 212 20.81 21.31 -1.16
C HIS A 212 22.18 21.13 -1.85
N LYS A 213 23.20 20.70 -1.10
CA LYS A 213 24.55 20.41 -1.64
C LYS A 213 24.58 19.29 -2.67
N ARG A 214 23.64 18.33 -2.63
CA ARG A 214 23.52 17.30 -3.67
C ARG A 214 22.88 17.87 -4.93
N LYS A 215 21.84 18.68 -4.77
CA LYS A 215 21.12 19.29 -5.89
C LYS A 215 21.99 20.30 -6.65
N SER A 216 22.85 21.03 -5.95
CA SER A 216 23.82 21.96 -6.55
C SER A 216 25.02 21.30 -7.24
N ARG A 217 25.17 19.98 -7.17
CA ARG A 217 26.24 19.22 -7.87
C ARG A 217 25.74 18.51 -9.12
N THR A 218 24.43 18.48 -9.31
CA THR A 218 23.74 17.82 -10.43
C THR A 218 23.20 18.82 -11.47
N THR A 219 23.44 20.11 -11.24
CA THR A 219 23.24 21.23 -12.17
C THR A 219 24.61 21.76 -12.53
#